data_AF-A0A160FVS3-F1
#
_entry.id   AF-A0A160FVS3-F1
#
_cell.length_a   1.000
_cell.length_b   1.000
_cell.length_c   1.000
_cell.angle_alpha   90.00
_cell.angle_beta   90.00
_cell.angle_gamma   90.00
#
_symmetry.space_group_name_H-M   'P 1'
#
loop_
_entity.id
_entity.type
_entity.pdbx_description
1 polymer ?
#
loop_
_entity_poly.entity_id
_entity_poly.type
_entity_poly.pdbx_seq_one_letter_code
_entity_poly.pdbx_strand_id
1 'polypeptide(L)'
;MALNTQPNLARPDDFYEALIDMHRDLDDAQSQSANAQLILLLANHIGDHATLLEAMRHAREGVTDASVQGAQAHLCGRMPF
;
A
#
# COMPACT_ATOMS: atom_id res chain seq x y z
N MET A 1 18.55 -8.09 -1.42
CA MET A 1 18.40 -7.65 -2.85
C MET A 1 17.86 -6.22 -2.87
N ALA A 2 17.96 -5.46 -3.97
CA ALA A 2 17.36 -4.12 -4.02
C ALA A 2 15.82 -4.19 -4.12
N LEU A 3 15.11 -3.37 -3.35
CA LEU A 3 13.64 -3.33 -3.40
C LEU A 3 13.14 -2.88 -4.78
N ASN A 4 12.23 -3.64 -5.38
CA ASN A 4 11.55 -3.22 -6.60
C ASN A 4 10.34 -2.34 -6.24
N THR A 5 10.46 -1.04 -6.47
CA THR A 5 9.39 -0.04 -6.25
C THR A 5 8.54 0.20 -7.50
N GLN A 6 8.80 -0.51 -8.60
CA GLN A 6 8.01 -0.42 -9.81
C GLN A 6 6.79 -1.35 -9.73
N PRO A 7 5.68 -1.02 -10.42
CA PRO A 7 4.53 -1.91 -10.51
C PRO A 7 4.92 -3.20 -11.23
N ASN A 8 5.25 -4.24 -10.46
CA ASN A 8 5.67 -5.55 -10.95
C ASN A 8 4.51 -6.57 -11.01
N LEU A 9 3.27 -6.09 -10.87
CA LEU A 9 2.07 -6.92 -10.96
C LEU A 9 1.69 -7.09 -12.43
N ALA A 10 1.74 -8.32 -12.94
CA ALA A 10 1.36 -8.64 -14.33
C ALA A 10 -0.14 -8.38 -14.63
N ARG A 11 -0.96 -8.38 -13.58
CA ARG A 11 -2.40 -8.14 -13.59
C ARG A 11 -2.78 -7.33 -12.35
N PRO A 12 -2.67 -6.00 -12.39
CA PRO A 12 -3.01 -5.16 -11.26
C PRO A 12 -4.50 -5.26 -10.93
N ASP A 13 -5.37 -5.31 -11.95
CA ASP A 13 -6.83 -5.37 -11.79
C ASP A 13 -7.30 -6.62 -11.00
N ASP A 14 -6.85 -7.81 -11.39
CA ASP A 14 -7.19 -9.06 -10.69
C ASP A 14 -6.72 -9.06 -9.22
N PHE A 15 -5.55 -8.45 -8.95
CA PHE A 15 -5.03 -8.33 -7.59
C PHE A 15 -5.84 -7.35 -6.74
N TYR A 16 -6.25 -6.21 -7.31
CA TYR A 16 -7.14 -5.27 -6.62
C TYR A 16 -8.51 -5.88 -6.35
N GLU A 17 -9.07 -6.63 -7.29
CA GLU A 17 -10.33 -7.33 -7.09
C GLU A 17 -10.23 -8.35 -5.94
N ALA A 18 -9.18 -9.19 -5.93
CA ALA A 18 -8.92 -10.15 -4.87
C ALA A 18 -8.72 -9.49 -3.49
N LEU A 19 -8.05 -8.33 -3.45
CA LEU A 19 -7.93 -7.54 -2.21
C LEU A 19 -9.27 -7.02 -1.74
N ILE A 20 -10.11 -6.48 -2.62
CA ILE A 20 -11.45 -6.00 -2.25
C ILE A 20 -12.32 -7.15 -1.77
N ASP A 21 -12.29 -8.29 -2.46
CA ASP A 21 -13.07 -9.46 -2.10
C ASP A 21 -12.65 -10.03 -0.74
N MET A 22 -11.34 -10.05 -0.43
CA MET A 22 -10.82 -10.42 0.89
C MET A 22 -11.43 -9.58 2.03
N HIS A 23 -11.78 -8.31 1.77
CA HIS A 23 -12.33 -7.40 2.78
C HIS A 23 -13.87 -7.38 2.84
N ARG A 24 -14.57 -8.00 1.89
CA ARG A 24 -16.01 -7.82 1.67
C ARG A 24 -16.88 -8.20 2.86
N ASP A 25 -16.44 -9.18 3.64
CA ASP A 25 -17.17 -9.74 4.78
C ASP A 25 -16.48 -9.47 6.12
N LEU A 26 -15.52 -8.53 6.17
CA LEU A 26 -14.72 -8.23 7.35
C LEU A 26 -15.08 -6.86 7.93
N ASP A 27 -15.24 -6.80 9.26
CA ASP A 27 -15.30 -5.52 9.98
C ASP A 27 -13.94 -4.81 9.90
N ASP A 28 -13.90 -3.50 10.15
CA ASP A 28 -12.66 -2.70 10.07
C ASP A 28 -11.49 -3.33 10.84
N ALA A 29 -11.73 -3.83 12.06
CA ALA A 29 -10.69 -4.47 12.87
C ALA A 29 -10.20 -5.80 12.28
N GLN A 30 -11.09 -6.57 11.64
CA GLN A 30 -10.75 -7.83 10.98
C GLN A 30 -10.01 -7.58 9.67
N SER A 31 -10.46 -6.58 8.91
CA SER A 31 -9.81 -6.06 7.70
C SER A 31 -8.36 -5.64 7.99
N GLN A 32 -8.13 -4.89 9.08
CA GLN A 32 -6.78 -4.54 9.51
C GLN A 32 -5.94 -5.77 9.91
N SER A 33 -6.54 -6.76 10.59
CA SER A 33 -5.84 -8.01 10.93
C SER A 33 -5.47 -8.83 9.69
N ALA A 34 -6.37 -8.94 8.71
CA ALA A 34 -6.11 -9.62 7.45
C ALA A 34 -4.96 -8.95 6.69
N ASN A 35 -4.94 -7.62 6.63
CA ASN A 35 -3.84 -6.86 6.04
C ASN A 35 -2.51 -7.08 6.77
N ALA A 36 -2.50 -7.07 8.10
CA ALA A 36 -1.30 -7.35 8.87
C ALA A 36 -0.76 -8.76 8.61
N GLN A 37 -1.64 -9.77 8.55
CA GLN A 37 -1.25 -11.14 8.21
C GLN A 37 -0.69 -11.26 6.80
N LEU A 38 -1.33 -10.61 5.82
CA LEU A 38 -0.85 -10.59 4.44
C LEU A 38 0.55 -9.98 4.35
N ILE A 39 0.79 -8.86 5.02
CA ILE A 39 2.12 -8.22 5.06
C ILE A 39 3.17 -9.17 5.66
N LEU A 40 2.85 -9.87 6.75
CA LEU A 40 3.77 -10.83 7.37
C LEU A 40 4.06 -12.04 6.47
N LEU A 41 3.06 -12.55 5.74
CA LEU A 41 3.23 -13.63 4.77
C LEU A 41 4.14 -13.20 3.61
N LEU A 42 3.91 -12.00 3.07
CA LEU A 42 4.76 -11.42 2.03
C LEU A 42 6.18 -11.17 2.54
N ALA A 43 6.32 -10.72 3.79
CA ALA A 43 7.63 -10.51 4.40
C ALA A 43 8.41 -11.82 4.54
N ASN A 44 7.74 -12.89 4.95
CA ASN A 44 8.32 -14.23 5.01
C ASN A 44 8.67 -14.76 3.61
N HIS A 45 7.85 -14.48 2.60
CA HIS A 45 8.11 -14.90 1.22
C HIS A 45 9.34 -14.19 0.64
N ILE A 46 9.54 -12.90 0.94
CA ILE A 46 10.73 -12.14 0.54
C ILE A 46 11.98 -12.69 1.26
N GLY A 47 11.89 -12.98 2.56
CA GLY A 47 12.95 -13.65 3.35
C GLY A 47 14.25 -12.85 3.56
N ASP A 48 14.38 -11.68 2.93
CA ASP A 48 15.56 -10.81 2.99
C ASP A 48 15.33 -9.61 3.91
N HIS A 49 16.00 -9.60 5.05
CA HIS A 49 15.82 -8.57 6.08
C HIS A 49 16.17 -7.15 5.63
N ALA A 50 17.20 -7.01 4.78
CA ALA A 50 17.60 -5.70 4.25
C ALA A 50 16.54 -5.11 3.32
N THR A 51 15.92 -5.96 2.49
CA THR A 51 14.82 -5.60 1.59
C THR A 51 13.57 -5.18 2.38
N LEU A 52 13.27 -5.86 3.49
CA LEU A 52 12.16 -5.49 4.37
C LEU A 52 12.38 -4.14 5.06
N LEU A 53 13.60 -3.87 5.55
CA LEU A 53 13.96 -2.59 6.15
C LEU A 53 13.85 -1.45 5.12
N GLU A 54 14.31 -1.68 3.89
CA GLU A 54 14.18 -0.74 2.79
C GLU A 54 12.70 -0.49 2.44
N ALA A 55 11.87 -1.53 2.37
CA ALA A 55 10.43 -1.42 2.15
C ALA A 55 9.73 -0.59 3.23
N MET A 56 10.06 -0.80 4.51
CA MET A 56 9.49 -0.03 5.62
C MET A 56 9.86 1.45 5.53
N ARG A 57 11.09 1.77 5.12
CA ARG A 57 11.53 3.15 4.89
C ARG A 57 10.71 3.80 3.77
N HIS A 58 10.58 3.14 2.63
CA HIS A 58 9.77 3.62 1.51
C HIS A 58 8.29 3.78 1.86
N ALA A 59 7.70 2.83 2.59
CA ALA A 59 6.31 2.93 3.02
C ALA A 59 6.07 4.17 3.91
N ARG A 60 7.01 4.49 4.81
CA ARG A 60 6.91 5.67 5.68
C ARG A 60 7.08 6.98 4.92
N GLU A 61 7.97 7.01 3.93
CA GLU A 61 8.13 8.16 3.03
C GLU A 61 6.86 8.36 2.18
N GLY A 62 6.29 7.28 1.62
CA GLY A 62 5.08 7.32 0.80
C GLY A 62 3.83 7.77 1.55
N VAL A 63 3.66 7.40 2.82
CA VAL A 63 2.55 7.91 3.66
C VAL A 63 2.71 9.43 3.92
N THR A 64 3.95 9.89 4.06
CA THR A 64 4.24 11.32 4.21
C THR A 64 3.99 12.09 2.91
N ASP A 65 4.25 11.49 1.75
CA ASP A 65 4.02 12.08 0.42
C ASP A 65 2.54 12.07 0.01
N ALA A 66 1.84 10.94 0.21
CA ALA A 66 0.41 10.79 -0.09
C ALA A 66 -0.48 11.75 0.74
N SER A 67 -0.12 11.98 2.01
CA SER A 67 -0.79 12.99 2.84
C SER A 67 -0.55 14.43 2.36
N VAL A 68 0.60 14.70 1.73
CA VAL A 68 0.91 16.00 1.11
C VAL A 68 0.19 16.16 -0.24
N GLN A 69 0.06 15.11 -1.04
CA GLN A 69 -0.65 15.14 -2.34
C GLN A 69 -2.17 15.24 -2.19
N GLY A 70 -2.76 14.57 -1.20
CA GLY A 70 -4.19 14.71 -0.87
C GLY A 70 -4.56 16.15 -0.44
N ALA A 71 -3.63 16.87 0.22
CA ALA A 71 -3.81 18.26 0.59
C ALA A 71 -3.69 19.23 -0.61
N GLN A 72 -2.83 18.93 -1.59
CA GLN A 72 -2.66 19.77 -2.79
C GLN A 72 -3.83 19.63 -3.78
N ALA A 73 -4.44 18.45 -3.90
CA ALA A 73 -5.60 18.22 -4.78
C ALA A 73 -6.83 19.05 -4.39
N HIS A 74 -6.99 19.39 -3.10
CA HIS A 74 -8.12 20.19 -2.62
C HIS A 74 -7.97 21.70 -2.89
N LEU A 75 -6.75 22.19 -3.11
CA LEU A 75 -6.47 23.63 -3.27
C LEU A 75 -6.49 24.11 -4.73
N CYS A 76 -6.43 23.19 -5.72
CA CYS A 76 -6.42 23.54 -7.15
C CYS A 76 -7.82 23.76 -7.77
N GLY A 77 -8.90 23.47 -7.03
CA GLY A 77 -10.29 23.57 -7.53
C GLY A 77 -11.05 24.86 -7.17
N ARG A 78 -10.43 25.83 -6.47
CA ARG A 78 -11.12 27.05 -6.00
C ARG A 78 -10.53 28.32 -6.63
N MET A 79 -10.68 28.46 -7.94
CA MET A 79 -10.52 29.75 -8.63
C MET A 79 -11.91 30.35 -8.88
N PRO A 80 -12.32 31.43 -8.17
CA PRO A 80 -13.45 32.24 -8.58
C PRO A 80 -13.02 33.19 -9.71
N PHE A 81 -13.79 33.20 -10.80
CA PHE A 81 -13.89 34.38 -11.67
C PHE A 81 -14.53 35.54 -10.91
#